data_AF-A0A1I1WTD2-F1
#
_entry.id   AF-A0A1I1WTD2-F1
#
_cell.length_a   1.000
_cell.length_b   1.000
_cell.length_c   1.000
_cell.angle_alpha   90.00
_cell.angle_beta   90.00
_cell.angle_gamma   90.00
#
_symmetry.space_group_name_H-M   'P 1'
#
loop_
_entity.id
_entity.type
_entity.pdbx_description
1 polymer ?
#
loop_
_entity_poly.entity_id
_entity_poly.type
_entity_poly.pdbx_seq_one_letter_code
_entity_poly.pdbx_strand_id
1 'polypeptide(L)'
;MLRAAATLAFCLSFGACDAPSVGDAKPAAPAGPHVGDEPLAGGLPSLEALGEAVVAGLNDRDAAALAALAIDRAEYTGRLFPALANHPAAEAMGRELLWDMHARQSADDLQRALANFGGAALEFVRFEPRRTVRRAGVVFHERPHLVVRGDDGAERRLQILASLVEHESTQTFKLLGFRDHD
;
A
#
# COMPACT_ATOMS: atom_id res chain seq x y z
N MET A 1 47.59 -52.77 -15.41
CA MET A 1 48.96 -52.73 -14.89
C MET A 1 49.09 -51.64 -13.85
N LEU A 2 49.51 -52.03 -12.63
CA LEU A 2 50.35 -51.31 -11.66
C LEU A 2 49.85 -49.97 -11.07
N ARG A 3 49.59 -49.90 -9.74
CA ARG A 3 50.55 -49.63 -8.61
C ARG A 3 51.06 -48.17 -8.66
N ALA A 4 51.21 -47.40 -7.59
CA ALA A 4 51.04 -47.54 -6.14
C ALA A 4 51.40 -46.18 -5.49
N ALA A 5 51.16 -46.08 -4.17
CA ALA A 5 51.93 -45.32 -3.17
C ALA A 5 51.94 -43.78 -3.27
N ALA A 6 51.30 -43.07 -2.33
CA ALA A 6 51.73 -42.75 -0.96
C ALA A 6 52.52 -41.43 -0.88
N THR A 7 52.14 -40.54 0.04
CA THR A 7 53.02 -39.89 1.03
C THR A 7 52.21 -38.86 1.84
N LEU A 8 52.27 -38.99 3.16
CA LEU A 8 51.79 -38.04 4.16
C LEU A 8 52.56 -36.72 4.10
N ALA A 9 51.87 -35.60 4.34
CA ALA A 9 52.49 -34.41 4.94
C ALA A 9 51.51 -33.74 5.89
N PHE A 10 51.91 -33.77 7.16
CA PHE A 10 51.28 -33.16 8.32
C PHE A 10 51.72 -31.69 8.39
N CYS A 11 50.78 -30.74 8.35
CA CYS A 11 51.05 -29.34 8.69
C CYS A 11 50.02 -28.87 9.73
N LEU A 12 50.45 -28.84 10.97
CA LEU A 12 49.83 -28.09 12.06
C LEU A 12 49.85 -26.60 11.70
N SER A 13 48.68 -26.00 11.46
CA SER A 13 48.53 -24.55 11.44
C SER A 13 47.83 -24.12 12.71
N PHE A 14 48.55 -23.37 13.55
CA PHE A 14 48.02 -22.62 14.67
C PHE A 14 47.09 -21.52 14.14
N GLY A 15 45.78 -21.79 14.17
CA GLY A 15 44.75 -20.78 13.93
C GLY A 15 44.60 -19.93 15.18
N ALA A 16 45.04 -18.66 15.11
CA ALA A 16 44.79 -17.66 16.13
C ALA A 16 43.28 -17.52 16.37
N CYS A 17 42.87 -17.58 17.64
CA CYS A 17 41.52 -17.18 18.05
C CYS A 17 41.43 -15.66 17.95
N ASP A 18 40.92 -15.16 16.83
CA ASP A 18 40.42 -13.79 16.73
C ASP A 18 39.11 -13.71 17.51
N ALA A 19 39.12 -13.02 18.65
CA ALA A 19 37.90 -12.71 19.38
C ALA A 19 37.14 -11.60 18.61
N PRO A 20 35.84 -11.77 18.31
CA PRO A 20 35.08 -10.72 17.66
C PRO A 20 34.98 -9.51 18.60
N SER A 21 35.53 -8.40 18.13
CA SER A 21 35.31 -7.07 18.71
C SER A 21 33.80 -6.84 18.84
N VAL A 22 33.32 -6.67 20.07
CA VAL A 22 31.95 -6.25 20.37
C VAL A 22 31.85 -4.79 19.96
N GLY A 23 31.62 -4.57 18.67
CA GLY A 23 31.39 -3.24 18.13
C GLY A 23 30.16 -2.64 18.80
N ASP A 24 30.32 -1.42 19.31
CA ASP A 24 29.25 -0.60 19.86
C ASP A 24 28.06 -0.56 18.89
N ALA A 25 27.04 -1.37 19.18
CA ALA A 25 25.79 -1.36 18.44
C ALA A 25 25.16 0.01 18.64
N LYS A 26 25.27 0.86 17.60
CA LYS A 26 24.57 2.13 17.51
C LYS A 26 23.11 1.89 17.93
N PRO A 27 22.60 2.57 18.98
CA PRO A 27 21.24 2.39 19.46
C PRO A 27 20.28 2.46 18.27
N ALA A 28 19.43 1.45 18.11
CA ALA A 28 18.36 1.48 17.12
C ALA A 28 17.58 2.79 17.31
N ALA A 29 17.41 3.54 16.23
CA ALA A 29 16.59 4.75 16.27
C ALA A 29 15.22 4.39 16.87
N PRO A 30 14.64 5.24 17.74
CA PRO A 30 13.33 4.98 18.31
C PRO A 30 12.36 4.67 17.17
N ALA A 31 11.55 3.61 17.35
CA ALA A 31 10.53 3.26 16.39
C ALA A 31 9.66 4.51 16.14
N GLY A 32 9.63 4.98 14.89
CA GLY A 32 8.80 6.10 14.49
C GLY A 32 7.32 5.82 14.76
N PRO A 33 6.42 6.81 14.52
CA PRO A 33 4.99 6.57 14.63
C PRO A 33 4.60 5.33 13.80
N HIS A 34 3.88 4.39 14.43
CA HIS A 34 3.42 3.14 13.84
C HIS A 34 1.89 3.14 13.80
N VAL A 35 1.30 2.62 12.73
CA VAL A 35 -0.15 2.60 12.48
C VAL A 35 -0.89 1.59 13.39
N GLY A 36 -0.17 0.82 14.21
CA GLY A 36 -0.70 -0.22 15.08
C GLY A 36 -0.64 -1.60 14.40
N ASP A 37 -1.10 -2.62 15.10
CA ASP A 37 -1.10 -4.00 14.59
C ASP A 37 -2.51 -4.51 14.27
N GLU A 38 -3.54 -3.73 14.60
CA GLU A 38 -4.93 -4.03 14.29
C GLU A 38 -5.24 -3.81 12.81
N PRO A 39 -6.08 -4.64 12.17
CA PRO A 39 -6.43 -4.43 10.76
C PRO A 39 -7.15 -3.11 10.55
N LEU A 40 -7.08 -2.59 9.32
CA LEU A 40 -7.94 -1.47 8.91
C LEU A 40 -9.40 -1.96 8.85
N ALA A 41 -10.34 -1.16 9.35
CA ALA A 41 -11.75 -1.49 9.40
C ALA A 41 -12.30 -1.66 7.98
N GLY A 42 -12.83 -2.85 7.68
CA GLY A 42 -13.29 -3.19 6.32
C GLY A 42 -12.16 -3.36 5.30
N GLY A 43 -10.91 -3.50 5.75
CA GLY A 43 -9.78 -3.81 4.86
C GLY A 43 -9.96 -5.16 4.16
N LEU A 44 -9.63 -5.20 2.87
CA LEU A 44 -9.73 -6.39 2.03
C LEU A 44 -8.42 -7.18 2.03
N PRO A 45 -8.45 -8.50 1.80
CA PRO A 45 -7.29 -9.38 2.01
C PRO A 45 -6.23 -9.31 0.91
N SER A 46 -6.52 -8.64 -0.22
CA SER A 46 -5.57 -8.51 -1.33
C SER A 46 -5.89 -7.29 -2.20
N LEU A 47 -4.93 -6.89 -3.03
CA LEU A 47 -5.14 -5.91 -4.10
C LEU A 47 -6.17 -6.38 -5.12
N GLU A 48 -6.23 -7.68 -5.40
CA GLU A 48 -7.20 -8.27 -6.31
C GLU A 48 -8.62 -8.13 -5.75
N ALA A 49 -8.84 -8.52 -4.49
CA ALA A 49 -10.13 -8.38 -3.83
C ALA A 49 -10.58 -6.91 -3.77
N LEU A 50 -9.65 -5.98 -3.51
CA LEU A 50 -9.94 -4.54 -3.55
C LEU A 50 -10.32 -4.07 -4.95
N GLY A 51 -9.61 -4.52 -5.98
CA GLY A 51 -9.89 -4.19 -7.37
C GLY A 51 -11.25 -4.71 -7.85
N GLU A 52 -11.55 -5.97 -7.54
CA GLU A 52 -12.85 -6.59 -7.81
C GLU A 52 -13.98 -5.83 -7.12
N ALA A 53 -13.81 -5.45 -5.85
CA ALA A 53 -14.81 -4.69 -5.10
C ALA A 53 -15.04 -3.29 -5.69
N VAL A 54 -13.98 -2.60 -6.14
CA VAL A 54 -14.11 -1.31 -6.84
C VAL A 54 -14.88 -1.48 -8.15
N VAL A 55 -14.53 -2.49 -8.96
CA VAL A 55 -15.22 -2.74 -10.23
C VAL A 55 -16.68 -3.14 -10.03
N ALA A 56 -16.98 -3.96 -9.03
CA ALA A 56 -18.35 -4.31 -8.65
C ALA A 56 -19.15 -3.04 -8.28
N GLY A 57 -18.60 -2.19 -7.40
CA GLY A 57 -19.27 -0.94 -7.02
C GLY A 57 -19.49 0.03 -8.18
N LEU A 58 -18.55 0.10 -9.15
CA LEU A 58 -18.75 0.88 -10.37
C LEU A 58 -19.87 0.29 -11.24
N ASN A 59 -19.88 -1.02 -11.46
CA ASN A 59 -20.89 -1.70 -12.27
C ASN A 59 -22.29 -1.55 -11.67
N ASP A 60 -22.41 -1.66 -10.35
CA ASP A 60 -23.69 -1.55 -9.64
C ASP A 60 -24.13 -0.11 -9.40
N ARG A 61 -23.29 0.87 -9.76
CA ARG A 61 -23.46 2.30 -9.45
C ARG A 61 -23.64 2.55 -7.95
N ASP A 62 -23.01 1.72 -7.12
CA ASP A 62 -23.16 1.75 -5.66
C ASP A 62 -22.12 2.68 -5.03
N ALA A 63 -22.50 3.95 -4.91
CA ALA A 63 -21.67 4.97 -4.26
C ALA A 63 -21.36 4.62 -2.79
N ALA A 64 -22.27 3.96 -2.08
CA ALA A 64 -22.09 3.63 -0.67
C ALA A 64 -21.08 2.49 -0.50
N ALA A 65 -21.17 1.44 -1.34
CA ALA A 65 -20.18 0.37 -1.36
C ALA A 65 -18.78 0.91 -1.71
N LEU A 66 -18.67 1.76 -2.74
CA LEU A 66 -17.40 2.38 -3.12
C LEU A 66 -16.82 3.26 -2.01
N ALA A 67 -17.64 4.05 -1.34
CA ALA A 67 -17.20 4.88 -0.22
C ALA A 67 -16.71 4.03 0.97
N ALA A 68 -17.32 2.87 1.22
CA ALA A 68 -16.91 1.96 2.30
C ALA A 68 -15.53 1.31 2.08
N LEU A 69 -15.04 1.26 0.83
CA LEU A 69 -13.69 0.80 0.50
C LEU A 69 -12.60 1.82 0.88
N ALA A 70 -12.97 3.09 1.06
CA ALA A 70 -12.05 4.14 1.47
C ALA A 70 -11.79 4.13 2.98
N ILE A 71 -10.63 4.64 3.39
CA ILE A 71 -10.32 4.87 4.79
C ILE A 71 -11.34 5.84 5.39
N ASP A 72 -11.76 5.58 6.62
CA ASP A 72 -12.70 6.45 7.31
C ASP A 72 -11.99 7.59 8.07
N ARG A 73 -12.79 8.48 8.65
CA ARG A 73 -12.28 9.61 9.45
C ARG A 73 -11.44 9.15 10.63
N ALA A 74 -11.89 8.15 11.37
CA ALA A 74 -11.22 7.69 12.59
C ALA A 74 -9.86 7.04 12.25
N GLU A 75 -9.80 6.26 11.18
CA GLU A 75 -8.56 5.71 10.65
C GLU A 75 -7.61 6.81 10.17
N TYR A 76 -8.12 7.77 9.39
CA TYR A 76 -7.33 8.89 8.88
C TYR A 76 -6.75 9.72 10.03
N THR A 77 -7.61 10.29 10.88
CA THR A 77 -7.18 11.27 11.88
C THR A 77 -6.51 10.59 13.06
N GLY A 78 -6.85 9.35 13.38
CA GLY A 78 -6.25 8.59 14.48
C GLY A 78 -4.91 7.95 14.09
N ARG A 79 -4.96 7.01 13.14
CA ARG A 79 -3.85 6.06 12.89
C ARG A 79 -2.95 6.49 11.74
N LEU A 80 -3.53 6.94 10.63
CA LEU A 80 -2.81 7.18 9.38
C LEU A 80 -2.23 8.59 9.27
N PHE A 81 -2.72 9.55 10.06
CA PHE A 81 -2.28 10.95 9.96
C PHE A 81 -0.77 11.14 10.04
N PRO A 82 -0.03 10.52 10.99
CA PRO A 82 1.43 10.66 11.05
C PRO A 82 2.14 10.09 9.83
N ALA A 83 1.57 9.05 9.22
CA ALA A 83 2.09 8.50 7.97
C ALA A 83 1.85 9.48 6.83
N LEU A 84 0.64 10.04 6.72
CA LEU A 84 0.20 10.91 5.62
C LEU A 84 0.84 12.31 5.66
N ALA A 85 0.85 12.96 6.83
CA ALA A 85 1.29 14.34 7.04
C ALA A 85 2.81 14.43 7.25
N ASN A 86 3.59 13.98 6.26
CA ASN A 86 5.06 13.95 6.34
C ASN A 86 5.76 15.31 6.09
N HIS A 87 5.02 16.41 6.09
CA HIS A 87 5.53 17.76 5.86
C HIS A 87 5.02 18.72 6.95
N PRO A 88 5.86 19.62 7.52
CA PRO A 88 5.45 20.51 8.61
C PRO A 88 4.20 21.36 8.33
N ALA A 89 4.01 21.76 7.06
CA ALA A 89 2.81 22.49 6.66
C ALA A 89 1.52 21.66 6.82
N ALA A 90 1.57 20.35 6.57
CA ALA A 90 0.42 19.46 6.74
C ALA A 90 0.10 19.27 8.24
N GLU A 91 1.12 19.13 9.08
CA GLU A 91 0.94 19.08 10.53
C GLU A 91 0.31 20.38 11.06
N ALA A 92 0.79 21.54 10.59
CA ALA A 92 0.27 22.85 10.99
C ALA A 92 -1.19 23.09 10.58
N MET A 93 -1.64 22.55 9.44
CA MET A 93 -3.05 22.62 9.03
C MET A 93 -3.97 21.82 9.96
N GLY A 94 -3.44 20.76 10.58
CA GLY A 94 -4.19 19.89 11.48
C GLY A 94 -4.97 18.79 10.76
N ARG A 95 -5.12 17.66 11.47
CA ARG A 95 -5.71 16.43 10.95
C ARG A 95 -7.16 16.55 10.49
N GLU A 96 -7.97 17.30 11.23
CA GLU A 96 -9.40 17.45 10.94
C GLU A 96 -9.63 18.24 9.65
N LEU A 97 -8.93 19.36 9.48
CA LEU A 97 -9.05 20.18 8.28
C LEU A 97 -8.59 19.41 7.03
N LEU A 98 -7.47 18.69 7.13
CA LEU A 98 -6.96 17.88 6.02
C LEU A 98 -7.90 16.72 5.67
N TRP A 99 -8.50 16.08 6.67
CA TRP A 99 -9.54 15.09 6.44
C TRP A 99 -10.75 15.68 5.72
N ASP A 100 -11.30 16.80 6.20
CA ASP A 100 -12.50 17.39 5.62
C ASP A 100 -12.27 17.81 4.15
N MET A 101 -11.10 18.38 3.84
CA MET A 101 -10.69 18.69 2.46
C MET A 101 -10.58 17.44 1.59
N HIS A 102 -9.90 16.41 2.10
CA HIS A 102 -9.71 15.14 1.41
C HIS A 102 -11.04 14.42 1.15
N ALA A 103 -11.89 14.28 2.17
CA ALA A 103 -13.16 13.58 2.10
C ALA A 103 -14.12 14.26 1.12
N ARG A 104 -14.17 15.60 1.12
CA ARG A 104 -14.97 16.36 0.16
C ARG A 104 -14.49 16.14 -1.28
N GLN A 105 -13.18 16.28 -1.52
CA GLN A 105 -12.61 16.06 -2.85
C GLN A 105 -12.87 14.63 -3.33
N SER A 106 -12.63 13.63 -2.47
CA SER A 106 -12.87 12.23 -2.78
C SER A 106 -14.34 11.95 -3.08
N ALA A 107 -15.28 12.58 -2.39
CA ALA A 107 -16.71 12.41 -2.67
C ALA A 107 -17.07 12.98 -4.05
N ASP A 108 -16.56 14.17 -4.40
CA ASP A 108 -16.79 14.79 -5.71
C ASP A 108 -16.18 13.94 -6.85
N ASP A 109 -14.98 13.40 -6.65
CA ASP A 109 -14.29 12.52 -7.59
C ASP A 109 -15.01 11.16 -7.75
N LEU A 110 -15.54 10.60 -6.66
CA LEU A 110 -16.35 9.38 -6.71
C LEU A 110 -17.59 9.58 -7.59
N GLN A 111 -18.28 10.72 -7.45
CA GLN A 111 -19.45 11.01 -8.29
C GLN A 111 -19.08 11.13 -9.77
N ARG A 112 -17.92 11.72 -10.10
CA ARG A 112 -17.41 11.76 -11.48
C ARG A 112 -17.09 10.37 -12.01
N ALA A 113 -16.41 9.54 -11.22
CA ALA A 113 -16.10 8.16 -11.61
C ALA A 113 -17.38 7.35 -11.89
N LEU A 114 -18.42 7.50 -11.06
CA LEU A 114 -19.72 6.88 -11.28
C LEU A 114 -20.43 7.41 -12.52
N ALA A 115 -20.35 8.71 -12.81
CA ALA A 115 -20.92 9.29 -14.02
C ALA A 115 -20.25 8.76 -15.29
N ASN A 116 -18.92 8.57 -15.26
CA ASN A 116 -18.12 8.18 -16.41
C ASN A 116 -18.12 6.66 -16.65
N PHE A 117 -18.11 5.86 -15.58
CA PHE A 117 -17.85 4.41 -15.64
C PHE A 117 -18.97 3.57 -15.02
N GLY A 118 -19.99 4.20 -14.43
CA GLY A 118 -21.06 3.52 -13.73
C GLY A 118 -21.94 2.65 -14.64
N GLY A 119 -22.00 1.34 -14.37
CA GLY A 119 -22.77 0.38 -15.18
C GLY A 119 -22.12 0.00 -16.52
N ALA A 120 -20.81 0.20 -16.66
CA ALA A 120 -20.08 -0.09 -17.91
C ALA A 120 -19.67 -1.57 -18.09
N ALA A 121 -20.21 -2.49 -17.28
CA ALA A 121 -19.93 -3.93 -17.33
C ALA A 121 -18.42 -4.26 -17.35
N LEU A 122 -17.67 -3.61 -16.48
CA LEU A 122 -16.22 -3.73 -16.37
C LEU A 122 -15.82 -5.04 -15.68
N GLU A 123 -14.69 -5.60 -16.07
CA GLU A 123 -14.00 -6.69 -15.38
C GLU A 123 -12.68 -6.15 -14.82
N PHE A 124 -12.36 -6.48 -13.57
CA PHE A 124 -11.07 -6.13 -12.98
C PHE A 124 -9.95 -6.95 -13.64
N VAL A 125 -8.84 -6.28 -13.99
CA VAL A 125 -7.64 -6.97 -14.51
C VAL A 125 -6.48 -6.85 -13.52
N ARG A 126 -6.09 -5.63 -13.13
CA ARG A 126 -4.99 -5.39 -12.20
C ARG A 126 -4.93 -3.93 -11.74
N PHE A 127 -4.16 -3.68 -10.69
CA PHE A 127 -3.65 -2.35 -10.39
C PHE A 127 -2.24 -2.15 -10.97
N GLU A 128 -1.96 -0.95 -11.47
CA GLU A 128 -0.61 -0.52 -11.86
C GLU A 128 -0.23 0.75 -11.05
N PRO A 129 0.32 0.60 -9.82
CA PRO A 129 0.83 1.72 -9.04
C PRO A 129 1.95 2.45 -9.77
N ARG A 130 1.94 3.78 -9.77
CA ARG A 130 3.04 4.56 -10.33
C ARG A 130 4.29 4.46 -9.45
N ARG A 131 4.09 4.42 -8.14
CA ARG A 131 5.15 4.34 -7.13
C ARG A 131 4.62 3.66 -5.89
N THR A 132 5.51 3.01 -5.16
CA THR A 132 5.25 2.46 -3.83
C THR A 132 6.10 3.18 -2.78
N VAL A 133 5.49 3.60 -1.67
CA VAL A 133 6.18 4.28 -0.55
C VAL A 133 5.85 3.57 0.76
N ARG A 134 6.87 3.19 1.53
CA ARG A 134 6.71 2.59 2.87
C ARG A 134 6.98 3.62 3.96
N ARG A 135 6.11 3.70 4.95
CA ARG A 135 6.27 4.56 6.14
C ARG A 135 5.32 4.12 7.23
N ALA A 136 5.74 4.17 8.49
CA ALA A 136 4.87 3.95 9.65
C ALA A 136 4.08 2.61 9.64
N GLY A 137 4.64 1.53 9.07
CA GLY A 137 3.98 0.23 8.98
C GLY A 137 2.89 0.13 7.91
N VAL A 138 2.85 1.08 6.98
CA VAL A 138 1.95 1.07 5.83
C VAL A 138 2.71 1.26 4.52
N VAL A 139 2.20 0.60 3.48
CA VAL A 139 2.64 0.75 2.10
C VAL A 139 1.58 1.55 1.33
N PHE A 140 2.00 2.68 0.78
CA PHE A 140 1.18 3.49 -0.12
C PHE A 140 1.51 3.15 -1.57
N HIS A 141 0.51 2.67 -2.29
CA HIS A 141 0.54 2.48 -3.74
C HIS A 141 0.01 3.75 -4.39
N GLU A 142 0.91 4.68 -4.72
CA GLU A 142 0.58 6.04 -5.14
C GLU A 142 0.11 6.07 -6.60
N ARG A 143 -0.97 6.84 -6.84
CA ARG A 143 -1.54 7.11 -8.17
C ARG A 143 -1.66 5.84 -9.02
N PRO A 144 -2.39 4.82 -8.54
CA PRO A 144 -2.55 3.59 -9.29
C PRO A 144 -3.45 3.83 -10.50
N HIS A 145 -3.12 3.20 -11.62
CA HIS A 145 -4.13 2.93 -12.64
C HIS A 145 -4.90 1.67 -12.26
N LEU A 146 -6.23 1.76 -12.30
CA LEU A 146 -7.10 0.61 -12.30
C LEU A 146 -7.22 0.12 -13.75
N VAL A 147 -6.65 -1.05 -14.05
CA VAL A 147 -6.77 -1.67 -15.37
C VAL A 147 -8.02 -2.54 -15.35
N VAL A 148 -8.92 -2.27 -16.29
CA VAL A 148 -10.19 -2.99 -16.47
C VAL A 148 -10.31 -3.49 -17.89
N ARG A 149 -11.13 -4.52 -18.09
CA ARG A 149 -11.58 -4.96 -19.40
C ARG A 149 -13.05 -4.54 -19.59
N GLY A 150 -13.36 -3.92 -20.73
CA GLY A 150 -14.73 -3.57 -21.11
C GLY A 150 -15.50 -4.74 -21.74
N ASP A 151 -16.76 -4.49 -22.06
CA ASP A 151 -17.63 -5.42 -22.80
C ASP A 151 -17.13 -5.71 -24.23
N ASP A 152 -16.43 -4.76 -24.83
CA ASP A 152 -15.68 -4.89 -26.09
C ASP A 152 -14.44 -5.78 -25.99
N GLY A 153 -14.11 -6.27 -24.79
CA GLY A 153 -12.91 -7.06 -24.50
C GLY A 153 -11.62 -6.24 -24.46
N ALA A 154 -11.68 -4.93 -24.65
CA ALA A 154 -10.50 -4.06 -24.64
C ALA A 154 -10.09 -3.70 -23.21
N GLU A 155 -8.78 -3.74 -22.94
CA GLU A 155 -8.24 -3.22 -21.67
C GLU A 155 -8.16 -1.69 -21.69
N ARG A 156 -8.59 -1.07 -20.60
CA ARG A 156 -8.57 0.37 -20.38
C ARG A 156 -7.90 0.67 -19.04
N ARG A 157 -7.14 1.77 -18.99
CA ARG A 157 -6.54 2.29 -17.76
C ARG A 157 -7.40 3.42 -17.23
N LEU A 158 -7.88 3.29 -16.00
CA LEU A 158 -8.67 4.30 -15.31
C LEU A 158 -7.81 4.95 -14.22
N GLN A 159 -7.72 6.28 -14.22
CA GLN A 159 -7.04 7.04 -13.17
C GLN A 159 -8.07 7.72 -12.26
N ILE A 160 -8.81 6.89 -11.50
CA ILE A 160 -9.93 7.34 -10.65
C ILE A 160 -9.64 7.23 -9.14
N LEU A 161 -8.46 6.73 -8.76
CA LEU A 161 -8.09 6.44 -7.38
C LEU A 161 -6.89 7.30 -6.95
N ALA A 162 -6.92 7.81 -5.72
CA ALA A 162 -5.83 8.63 -5.18
C ALA A 162 -4.59 7.77 -4.84
N SER A 163 -4.77 6.77 -3.99
CA SER A 163 -3.74 5.82 -3.55
C SER A 163 -4.40 4.59 -2.94
N LEU A 164 -3.72 3.44 -2.99
CA LEU A 164 -4.09 2.26 -2.21
C LEU A 164 -3.22 2.22 -0.95
N VAL A 165 -3.82 1.83 0.16
CA VAL A 165 -3.15 1.69 1.46
C VAL A 165 -3.12 0.22 1.80
N GLU A 166 -1.92 -0.32 1.99
CA GLU A 166 -1.67 -1.66 2.51
C GLU A 166 -1.12 -1.55 3.92
N HIS A 167 -1.76 -2.25 4.86
CA HIS A 167 -1.31 -2.34 6.23
C HIS A 167 -0.37 -3.54 6.37
N GLU A 168 0.92 -3.29 6.66
CA GLU A 168 1.96 -4.32 6.55
C GLU A 168 1.76 -5.48 7.54
N SER A 169 1.30 -5.19 8.76
CA SER A 169 1.14 -6.19 9.82
C SER A 169 -0.02 -7.15 9.57
N THR A 170 -1.12 -6.68 8.97
CA THR A 170 -2.31 -7.50 8.72
C THR A 170 -2.52 -7.87 7.27
N GLN A 171 -1.71 -7.33 6.37
CA GLN A 171 -1.82 -7.51 4.92
C GLN A 171 -3.23 -7.18 4.39
N THR A 172 -3.86 -6.14 4.95
CA THR A 172 -5.17 -5.65 4.51
C THR A 172 -5.06 -4.39 3.68
N PHE A 173 -5.95 -4.23 2.71
CA PHE A 173 -5.92 -3.17 1.71
C PHE A 173 -7.18 -2.30 1.76
N LYS A 174 -7.01 -0.98 1.63
CA LYS A 174 -8.10 0.01 1.48
C LYS A 174 -7.72 1.10 0.48
N LEU A 175 -8.69 1.91 0.06
CA LEU A 175 -8.44 3.13 -0.70
C LEU A 175 -8.12 4.29 0.25
N LEU A 176 -7.14 5.12 -0.09
CA LEU A 176 -7.03 6.44 0.55
C LEU A 176 -8.26 7.31 0.19
N GLY A 177 -8.72 7.21 -1.05
CA GLY A 177 -9.87 7.91 -1.58
C GLY A 177 -9.90 7.86 -3.10
N PHE A 178 -10.92 8.49 -3.67
CA PHE A 178 -11.06 8.67 -5.12
C PHE A 178 -10.34 9.94 -5.55
N ARG A 179 -9.84 9.93 -6.78
CA ARG A 179 -9.23 11.09 -7.42
C ARG A 179 -9.29 10.95 -8.91
N ASP A 180 -10.01 11.86 -9.54
CA ASP A 180 -10.02 12.00 -10.99
C ASP A 180 -8.89 12.95 -11.41
N HIS A 181 -8.15 12.57 -12.44
CA HIS A 181 -6.96 13.27 -12.91
C HIS A 181 -7.06 13.71 -14.37
N ASP A 182 -8.27 13.74 -14.92
CA ASP A 182 -8.59 14.33 -16.23
C ASP A 182 -7.91 15.71 -16.46
#